data_AF-A0A434RPV2-F1
#
_entry.id   AF-A0A434RPV2-F1
#
_cell.length_a   1.000
_cell.length_b   1.000
_cell.length_c   1.000
_cell.angle_alpha   90.00
_cell.angle_beta   90.00
_cell.angle_gamma   90.00
#
_symmetry.space_group_name_H-M   'P 1'
#
loop_
_entity.id
_entity.type
_entity.pdbx_description
1 polymer ?
#
loop_
_entity_poly.entity_id
_entity_poly.type
_entity_poly.pdbx_seq_one_letter_code
_entity_poly.pdbx_strand_id
1 'polypeptide(L)'
;MDTGLTTISESTIEKHRATAQSFITRIVVLEDPSRESGTALAGTNRRFVSTVSAGSVRRTREVELSKTVAAIHPDDQLMSIPQHMLLYRARRGLAIALAVSDVFAEGSDLESLQAKNARAPLEGDEAARFKKLLSASAYVSAFSFASY
;
A
#
# COMPACT_ATOMS: atom_id res chain seq x y z
N MET A 1 5.64 -36.87 6.55
CA MET A 1 4.59 -36.35 7.44
C MET A 1 4.81 -34.84 7.46
N ASP A 2 4.21 -34.13 6.51
CA ASP A 2 4.27 -32.66 6.48
C ASP A 2 3.51 -32.15 7.71
N THR A 3 4.25 -31.63 8.68
CA THR A 3 3.70 -30.78 9.74
C THR A 3 2.85 -29.72 9.04
N GLY A 4 1.57 -29.56 9.41
CA GLY A 4 0.59 -28.64 8.79
C GLY A 4 0.95 -27.15 8.91
N LEU A 5 2.18 -26.80 8.56
CA LEU A 5 2.75 -25.48 8.43
C LEU A 5 2.38 -24.98 7.03
N THR A 6 1.73 -23.83 6.97
CA THR A 6 1.49 -23.15 5.71
C THR A 6 2.82 -22.64 5.18
N THR A 7 3.40 -23.32 4.19
CA THR A 7 4.67 -22.93 3.57
C THR A 7 4.43 -21.94 2.45
N ILE A 8 5.16 -20.82 2.47
CA ILE A 8 5.16 -19.86 1.36
C ILE A 8 6.35 -20.18 0.46
N SER A 9 6.06 -20.60 -0.79
CA SER A 9 7.09 -20.92 -1.76
C SER A 9 7.77 -19.65 -2.31
N GLU A 10 9.04 -19.77 -2.71
CA GLU A 10 9.79 -18.65 -3.30
C GLU A 10 9.11 -18.10 -4.55
N SER A 11 8.53 -18.98 -5.38
CA SER A 11 7.83 -18.57 -6.60
C SER A 11 6.56 -17.76 -6.29
N THR A 12 5.89 -17.99 -5.16
CA THR A 12 4.77 -17.15 -4.70
C THR A 12 5.25 -15.74 -4.34
N ILE A 13 6.42 -15.62 -3.69
CA ILE A 13 6.99 -14.32 -3.31
C ILE A 13 7.44 -13.53 -4.54
N GLU A 14 8.05 -14.21 -5.52
CA GLU A 14 8.57 -13.57 -6.74
C GLU A 14 7.49 -12.89 -7.58
N LYS A 15 6.25 -13.42 -7.58
CA LYS A 15 5.09 -12.80 -8.24
C LYS A 15 4.88 -11.35 -7.80
N HIS A 16 5.18 -11.05 -6.54
CA HIS A 16 4.98 -9.73 -5.95
C HIS A 16 6.15 -8.77 -6.12
N ARG A 17 7.25 -9.20 -6.77
CA ARG A 17 8.48 -8.40 -6.88
C ARG A 17 8.24 -7.04 -7.53
N ALA A 18 7.44 -6.98 -8.58
CA ALA A 18 7.14 -5.73 -9.29
C ALA A 18 6.34 -4.76 -8.40
N THR A 19 5.31 -5.27 -7.71
CA THR A 19 4.51 -4.50 -6.76
C THR A 19 5.39 -4.03 -5.60
N ALA A 20 6.15 -4.90 -4.96
CA ALA A 20 7.05 -4.52 -3.86
C ALA A 20 8.11 -3.49 -4.29
N GLN A 21 8.58 -3.54 -5.54
CA GLN A 21 9.51 -2.53 -6.07
C GLN A 21 8.85 -1.15 -6.16
N SER A 22 7.56 -1.06 -6.53
CA SER A 22 6.87 0.23 -6.65
C SER A 22 6.77 0.95 -5.31
N PHE A 23 6.54 0.24 -4.21
CA PHE A 23 6.56 0.81 -2.85
C PHE A 23 7.90 1.47 -2.48
N ILE A 24 9.00 1.04 -3.11
CA ILE A 24 10.32 1.66 -2.89
C ILE A 24 10.55 2.85 -3.80
N THR A 25 10.25 2.67 -5.10
CA THR A 25 10.61 3.67 -6.10
C THR A 25 9.60 4.80 -6.16
N ARG A 26 8.30 4.46 -6.18
CA ARG A 26 7.20 5.42 -6.26
C ARG A 26 5.86 4.70 -6.10
N ILE A 27 5.12 5.09 -5.06
CA ILE A 27 3.71 4.73 -4.90
C ILE A 27 2.86 6.01 -4.82
N VAL A 28 1.69 5.97 -5.45
CA VAL A 28 0.72 7.06 -5.40
C VAL A 28 -0.35 6.69 -4.39
N VAL A 29 -0.44 7.45 -3.30
CA VAL A 29 -1.41 7.25 -2.23
C VAL A 29 -2.52 8.28 -2.39
N LEU A 30 -3.77 7.84 -2.32
CA LEU A 30 -4.92 8.74 -2.25
C LEU A 30 -4.99 9.33 -0.84
N GLU A 31 -4.99 10.65 -0.73
CA GLU A 31 -5.22 11.33 0.53
C GLU A 31 -6.72 11.47 0.81
N ASP A 32 -7.08 11.42 2.09
CA ASP A 32 -8.45 11.65 2.53
C ASP A 32 -8.87 13.11 2.21
N PRO A 33 -9.96 13.32 1.45
CA PRO A 33 -10.48 14.65 1.16
C PRO A 33 -10.99 15.40 2.40
N SER A 34 -11.15 14.74 3.55
CA SER A 34 -11.56 15.35 4.82
C SER A 34 -10.50 16.26 5.44
N ARG A 35 -9.24 16.18 4.98
CA ARG A 35 -8.14 17.04 5.46
C ARG A 35 -8.39 18.50 5.07
N GLU A 36 -8.28 19.41 6.05
CA GLU A 36 -8.53 20.85 5.89
C GLU A 36 -7.90 21.41 4.61
N SER A 37 -8.65 22.28 3.90
CA SER A 37 -8.15 22.91 2.69
C SER A 37 -6.94 23.79 3.02
N GLY A 38 -5.79 23.55 2.39
CA GLY A 38 -4.60 24.40 2.51
C GLY A 38 -4.76 25.81 1.95
N THR A 39 -5.96 26.19 1.52
CA THR A 39 -6.35 27.52 1.02
C THR A 39 -7.04 28.37 2.08
N ALA A 40 -6.72 28.19 3.37
CA ALA A 40 -7.05 29.23 4.34
C ALA A 40 -6.38 30.53 3.84
N LEU A 41 -7.18 31.57 3.54
CA LEU A 41 -6.61 32.88 3.23
C LEU A 41 -5.70 33.24 4.39
N ALA A 42 -4.43 33.53 4.08
CA ALA A 42 -3.47 34.08 5.02
C ALA A 42 -4.16 35.18 5.86
N GLY A 43 -4.43 34.86 7.13
CA GLY A 43 -4.91 35.80 8.13
C GLY A 43 -6.39 36.21 8.12
N THR A 44 -7.31 35.65 7.32
CA THR A 44 -8.71 36.14 7.31
C THR A 44 -9.80 35.12 7.69
N ASN A 45 -9.45 33.87 8.02
CA ASN A 45 -10.40 32.84 8.47
C ASN A 45 -11.64 32.66 7.54
N ARG A 46 -11.52 33.03 6.26
CA ARG A 46 -12.56 32.88 5.23
C ARG A 46 -12.09 31.86 4.21
N ARG A 47 -13.01 30.99 3.78
CA ARG A 47 -12.77 29.93 2.80
C ARG A 47 -13.00 30.47 1.39
N PHE A 48 -12.02 30.33 0.49
CA PHE A 48 -12.26 30.53 -0.94
C PHE A 48 -13.22 29.45 -1.44
N VAL A 49 -14.37 29.85 -1.95
CA VAL A 49 -15.27 28.99 -2.74
C VAL A 49 -14.79 29.09 -4.18
N SER A 50 -14.16 28.02 -4.69
CA SER A 50 -13.80 27.93 -6.11
C SER A 50 -15.08 27.96 -6.95
N THR A 51 -15.18 28.89 -7.90
CA THR A 51 -16.30 28.98 -8.85
C THR A 51 -16.18 27.98 -10.00
N VAL A 52 -15.06 27.26 -10.08
CA VAL A 52 -14.81 26.23 -11.09
C VAL A 52 -15.25 24.89 -10.52
N SER A 53 -16.05 24.15 -11.28
CA SER A 53 -16.45 22.76 -11.02
C SER A 53 -15.23 21.85 -11.02
N ALA A 54 -14.38 21.95 -10.01
CA ALA A 54 -13.38 20.93 -9.74
C ALA A 54 -14.15 19.72 -9.19
N GLY A 55 -14.69 18.90 -10.10
CA GLY A 55 -15.17 17.56 -9.75
C GLY A 55 -14.13 16.92 -8.86
N SER A 56 -14.52 16.46 -7.67
CA SER A 56 -13.65 16.14 -6.54
C SER A 56 -12.33 15.50 -6.96
N VAL A 57 -11.30 16.32 -7.18
CA VAL A 57 -9.97 15.80 -7.52
C VAL A 57 -9.46 15.23 -6.22
N ARG A 58 -9.56 13.91 -6.06
CA ARG A 58 -9.00 13.21 -4.92
C ARG A 58 -7.52 13.53 -4.91
N ARG A 59 -7.06 14.22 -3.86
CA ARG A 59 -5.66 14.61 -3.73
C ARG A 59 -4.83 13.33 -3.66
N THR A 60 -3.80 13.26 -4.48
CA THR A 60 -2.82 12.16 -4.45
C THR A 60 -1.51 12.68 -3.89
N ARG A 61 -0.79 11.80 -3.18
CA ARG A 61 0.58 12.03 -2.74
C ARG A 61 1.47 10.95 -3.32
N GLU A 62 2.57 11.37 -3.92
CA GLU A 62 3.63 10.45 -4.32
C GLU A 62 4.56 10.23 -3.13
N VAL A 63 4.85 8.97 -2.84
CA VAL A 63 5.78 8.54 -1.81
C VAL A 63 6.91 7.78 -2.49
N GLU A 64 8.14 8.24 -2.28
CA GLU A 64 9.34 7.68 -2.89
C GLU A 64 10.37 7.39 -1.79
N LEU A 65 10.34 6.16 -1.25
CA LEU A 65 11.22 5.75 -0.16
C LEU A 65 12.69 5.83 -0.56
N SER A 66 13.03 5.47 -1.80
CA SER A 66 14.41 5.55 -2.30
C SER A 66 14.96 6.97 -2.24
N LYS A 67 14.17 7.98 -2.62
CA LYS A 67 14.56 9.40 -2.52
C LYS A 67 14.73 9.83 -1.07
N THR A 68 13.84 9.42 -0.17
CA THR A 68 13.95 9.73 1.26
C THR A 68 15.22 9.13 1.87
N VAL A 69 15.54 7.88 1.54
CA VAL A 69 16.74 7.22 2.05
C VAL A 69 18.01 7.85 1.46
N ALA A 70 18.02 8.18 0.17
CA ALA A 70 19.16 8.87 -0.45
C ALA A 70 19.43 10.25 0.18
N ALA A 71 18.38 10.97 0.57
CA ALA A 71 18.49 12.31 1.17
C ALA A 71 19.12 12.35 2.58
N ILE A 72 19.42 11.20 3.20
CA ILE A 72 20.10 11.15 4.52
C ILE A 72 21.50 11.77 4.45
N HIS A 73 22.21 11.58 3.33
CA HIS A 73 23.52 12.15 3.08
C HIS A 73 23.47 12.98 1.79
N PRO A 74 23.00 14.23 1.84
CA PRO A 74 22.78 15.03 0.63
C PRO A 74 24.08 15.39 -0.11
N ASP A 75 25.23 15.32 0.57
CA ASP A 75 26.54 15.63 0.00
C ASP A 75 27.14 14.46 -0.80
N ASP A 76 26.62 13.24 -0.63
CA ASP A 76 27.06 12.05 -1.38
C ASP A 76 26.00 11.67 -2.43
N GLN A 77 26.42 11.62 -3.69
CA GLN A 77 25.53 11.22 -4.79
C GLN A 77 25.25 9.71 -4.79
N LEU A 78 26.14 8.92 -4.19
CA LEU A 78 25.99 7.47 -4.10
C LEU A 78 25.34 7.09 -2.79
N MET A 79 24.47 6.08 -2.83
CA MET A 79 23.94 5.49 -1.62
C MET A 79 25.03 4.64 -0.96
N SER A 80 25.19 4.82 0.36
CA SER A 80 26.00 3.95 1.20
C SER A 80 25.47 2.51 1.20
N ILE A 81 26.35 1.57 1.56
CA ILE A 81 26.01 0.14 1.67
C ILE A 81 24.79 -0.10 2.60
N PRO A 82 24.68 0.53 3.78
CA PRO A 82 23.51 0.39 4.65
C PRO A 82 22.21 0.89 4.01
N GLN A 83 22.24 2.00 3.26
CA GLN A 83 21.07 2.53 2.55
C GLN A 83 20.58 1.55 1.47
N HIS A 84 21.50 0.97 0.70
CA HIS A 84 21.16 -0.07 -0.28
C HIS A 84 20.59 -1.32 0.38
N MET A 85 21.21 -1.80 1.46
CA MET A 85 20.73 -2.96 2.21
C MET A 85 19.32 -2.74 2.77
N LEU A 86 19.03 -1.55 3.29
CA LEU A 86 17.71 -1.18 3.79
C LEU A 86 16.66 -1.29 2.70
N LEU A 87 16.89 -0.67 1.53
CA LEU A 87 15.95 -0.73 0.40
C LEU A 87 15.76 -2.15 -0.11
N TYR A 88 16.84 -2.93 -0.19
CA TYR A 88 16.76 -4.33 -0.61
C TYR A 88 15.93 -5.17 0.37
N ARG A 89 16.17 -5.03 1.68
CA ARG A 89 15.41 -5.75 2.72
C ARG A 89 13.96 -5.30 2.76
N ALA A 90 13.68 -4.01 2.67
CA ALA A 90 12.31 -3.49 2.61
C ALA A 90 11.55 -4.11 1.43
N ARG A 91 12.18 -4.20 0.25
CA ARG A 91 11.55 -4.83 -0.93
C ARG A 91 11.19 -6.27 -0.65
N ARG A 92 12.12 -7.01 -0.04
CA ARG A 92 11.95 -8.42 0.24
C ARG A 92 10.84 -8.63 1.26
N GLY A 93 10.84 -7.87 2.35
CA GLY A 93 9.78 -7.91 3.36
C GLY A 93 8.41 -7.60 2.77
N LEU A 94 8.31 -6.59 1.89
CA LEU A 94 7.06 -6.25 1.20
C LEU A 94 6.57 -7.40 0.30
N ALA A 95 7.46 -8.03 -0.48
CA ALA A 95 7.08 -9.16 -1.32
C ALA A 95 6.58 -10.35 -0.49
N ILE A 96 7.22 -10.63 0.65
CA ILE A 96 6.78 -11.67 1.59
C ILE A 96 5.42 -11.30 2.20
N ALA A 97 5.25 -10.07 2.66
CA ALA A 97 4.01 -9.59 3.27
C ALA A 97 2.80 -9.67 2.30
N LEU A 98 3.02 -9.42 1.00
CA LEU A 98 2.01 -9.61 -0.03
C LEU A 98 1.70 -11.11 -0.25
N ALA A 99 2.71 -11.97 -0.29
CA ALA A 99 2.50 -13.42 -0.38
C ALA A 99 1.74 -13.98 0.84
N VAL A 100 1.99 -13.47 2.05
CA VAL A 100 1.21 -13.82 3.26
C VAL A 100 -0.24 -13.37 3.11
N SER A 101 -0.48 -12.21 2.49
CA SER A 101 -1.83 -11.72 2.25
C SER A 101 -2.62 -12.57 1.25
N ASP A 102 -1.94 -13.17 0.26
CA ASP A 102 -2.53 -14.15 -0.66
C ASP A 102 -2.94 -15.42 0.09
N VAL A 103 -2.06 -15.95 0.94
CA VAL A 103 -2.39 -17.13 1.79
C VAL A 103 -3.61 -16.87 2.66
N PHE A 104 -3.73 -15.67 3.24
CA PHE A 104 -4.93 -15.27 3.97
C PHE A 104 -6.17 -15.23 3.06
N ALA A 105 -6.02 -14.74 1.83
CA ALA A 105 -7.12 -14.66 0.88
C ALA A 105 -7.59 -16.04 0.42
N GLU A 106 -6.68 -16.97 0.13
CA GLU A 106 -6.94 -18.37 -0.24
C GLU A 106 -7.60 -19.14 0.92
N GLY A 107 -7.18 -18.87 2.16
CA GLY A 107 -7.77 -19.46 3.37
C GLY A 107 -9.11 -18.85 3.81
N SER A 108 -9.66 -17.89 3.06
CA SER A 108 -10.91 -17.20 3.40
C SER A 108 -11.79 -16.97 2.17
N ASP A 109 -13.00 -16.43 2.37
CA ASP A 109 -13.89 -16.08 1.25
C ASP A 109 -13.40 -14.85 0.46
N LEU A 110 -12.27 -14.24 0.84
CA LEU A 110 -11.76 -13.03 0.23
C LEU A 110 -11.36 -13.26 -1.23
N GLU A 111 -10.71 -14.37 -1.57
CA GLU A 111 -10.31 -14.67 -2.94
C GLU A 111 -11.54 -14.73 -3.88
N SER A 112 -12.59 -15.43 -3.46
CA SER A 112 -13.84 -15.52 -4.21
C SER A 112 -14.50 -14.15 -4.39
N LEU A 113 -14.56 -13.35 -3.32
CA LEU A 113 -15.15 -12.01 -3.37
C LEU A 113 -14.32 -11.04 -4.23
N GLN A 114 -12.98 -11.14 -4.23
CA GLN A 114 -12.11 -10.38 -5.13
C GLN A 114 -12.40 -10.71 -6.59
N ALA A 115 -12.49 -12.00 -6.93
CA ALA A 115 -12.79 -12.44 -8.28
C ALA A 115 -14.19 -11.98 -8.76
N LYS A 116 -15.20 -11.99 -7.87
CA LYS A 116 -16.53 -11.43 -8.15
C LYS A 116 -16.46 -9.91 -8.36
N ASN A 117 -15.82 -9.18 -7.45
CA ASN A 117 -15.71 -7.72 -7.51
C ASN A 117 -14.97 -7.23 -8.77
N ALA A 118 -14.03 -8.02 -9.28
CA ALA A 118 -13.31 -7.72 -10.53
C ALA A 118 -14.22 -7.80 -11.77
N ARG A 119 -15.29 -8.59 -11.72
CA ARG A 119 -16.27 -8.73 -12.82
C ARG A 119 -17.38 -7.69 -12.75
N ALA A 120 -17.90 -7.45 -11.55
CA ALA A 120 -18.93 -6.46 -11.28
C ALA A 120 -18.82 -5.96 -9.84
N PRO A 121 -19.16 -4.69 -9.55
CA PRO A 121 -19.16 -4.16 -8.19
C PRO A 121 -20.03 -5.01 -7.27
N LEU A 122 -19.49 -5.39 -6.09
CA LEU A 122 -20.27 -6.07 -5.06
C LEU A 122 -21.29 -5.12 -4.44
N GLU A 123 -22.45 -5.66 -4.07
CA GLU A 123 -23.53 -4.92 -3.40
C GLU A 123 -23.95 -5.60 -2.09
N GLY A 124 -24.67 -4.85 -1.25
CA GLY A 124 -25.25 -5.37 0.00
C GLY A 124 -24.26 -6.04 0.94
N ASP A 125 -24.63 -7.21 1.44
CA ASP A 125 -23.86 -7.97 2.44
C ASP A 125 -22.52 -8.48 1.91
N GLU A 126 -22.44 -8.85 0.62
CA GLU A 126 -21.18 -9.27 0.00
C GLU A 126 -20.15 -8.13 0.00
N ALA A 127 -20.59 -6.90 -0.29
CA ALA A 127 -19.72 -5.72 -0.24
C ALA A 127 -19.22 -5.41 1.17
N ALA A 128 -20.09 -5.53 2.18
CA ALA A 128 -19.73 -5.32 3.57
C ALA A 128 -18.71 -6.37 4.05
N ARG A 129 -18.94 -7.65 3.72
CA ARG A 129 -18.04 -8.75 4.04
C ARG A 129 -16.69 -8.62 3.33
N PHE A 130 -16.70 -8.26 2.05
CA PHE A 130 -15.50 -8.00 1.26
C PHE A 130 -14.64 -6.91 1.89
N LYS A 131 -15.23 -5.75 2.24
CA LYS A 131 -14.50 -4.66 2.91
C LYS A 131 -13.85 -5.12 4.21
N LYS A 132 -14.58 -5.88 5.05
CA LYS A 132 -14.06 -6.39 6.33
C LYS A 132 -12.86 -7.34 6.12
N LEU A 133 -12.98 -8.29 5.19
CA LEU A 133 -11.90 -9.23 4.88
C LEU A 133 -10.71 -8.54 4.22
N LEU A 134 -10.95 -7.56 3.35
CA LEU A 134 -9.90 -6.76 2.73
C LEU A 134 -9.11 -5.95 3.77
N SER A 135 -9.80 -5.32 4.73
CA SER A 135 -9.14 -4.63 5.85
C SER A 135 -8.34 -5.58 6.73
N ALA A 136 -8.86 -6.78 6.99
CA ALA A 136 -8.13 -7.80 7.75
C ALA A 136 -6.86 -8.25 7.00
N SER A 137 -6.97 -8.53 5.70
CA SER A 137 -5.82 -8.89 4.84
C SER A 137 -4.76 -7.79 4.82
N ALA A 138 -5.16 -6.52 4.70
CA ALA A 138 -4.26 -5.38 4.77
C ALA A 138 -3.52 -5.30 6.12
N TYR A 139 -4.22 -5.57 7.23
CA TYR A 139 -3.60 -5.61 8.56
C TYR A 139 -2.59 -6.76 8.69
N VAL A 140 -2.94 -7.96 8.22
CA VAL A 140 -2.02 -9.12 8.21
C VAL A 140 -0.76 -8.81 7.39
N SER A 141 -0.92 -8.20 6.21
CA SER A 141 0.22 -7.80 5.36
C SER A 141 1.10 -6.77 6.07
N ALA A 142 0.50 -5.71 6.62
CA ALA A 142 1.24 -4.67 7.34
C ALA A 142 1.99 -5.21 8.56
N PHE A 143 1.35 -6.09 9.35
CA PHE A 143 1.98 -6.75 10.49
C PHE A 143 3.14 -7.66 10.06
N SER A 144 2.95 -8.42 8.98
CA SER A 144 3.99 -9.30 8.44
C SER A 144 5.21 -8.52 7.97
N PHE A 145 4.99 -7.38 7.31
CA PHE A 145 6.09 -6.48 6.91
C PHE A 145 6.81 -5.88 8.11
N ALA A 146 6.08 -5.44 9.14
CA ALA A 146 6.67 -4.87 10.35
C ALA A 146 7.48 -5.88 11.19
N SER A 147 7.21 -7.17 11.02
CA SER A 147 7.87 -8.26 11.76
C SER A 147 9.06 -8.89 11.02
N TYR A 148 9.37 -8.42 9.81
CA TYR A 148 10.47 -8.91 8.97
C TYR A 148 11.78 -8.13 9.21
#